data_AF-A0A453TBB9-F1
#
_entry.id   AF-A0A453TBB9-F1
#
_cell.length_a   1.000
_cell.length_b   1.000
_cell.length_c   1.000
_cell.angle_alpha   90.00
_cell.angle_beta   90.00
_cell.angle_gamma   90.00
#
_symmetry.space_group_name_H-M   'P 1'
#
loop_
_entity.id
_entity.type
_entity.pdbx_description
1 polymer ?
#
loop_
_entity_poly.entity_id
_entity_poly.type
_entity_poly.pdbx_seq_one_letter_code
_entity_poly.pdbx_strand_id
1 'polypeptide(L)'
;MDKAGPRWKKGKDGKDFAALAAAHPMSSIVAELQSSLKGSKLVATLSNQGRDATLGVNLQQATLLNRAAFGRALDNAEAGKQWFQLGAEEVFYLYHGLKCISVSESKKLLSEGELWDHLCSASESFPEMYKAYSHLRSKNWVVRSGLQYGADFVAYRHHPALVHSEFAVVVVPEGVEFGGRCGRLKVWSDLLCALRASGSVAKTLLVLTVSSSICELSSPDCLEQLVVHERTITRWIAQQCREQRCEPSREEPNNEEQDHTRETVVFKALDWHFLCL
;
A
#
# COMPACT_ATOMS: atom_id res chain seq x y z
N MET A 1 -16.22 19.87 -4.22
CA MET A 1 -15.79 18.58 -4.80
C MET A 1 -14.99 18.89 -6.05
N ASP A 2 -13.72 18.49 -6.09
CA ASP A 2 -12.97 18.32 -7.34
C ASP A 2 -11.95 17.19 -7.08
N LYS A 3 -12.45 15.95 -7.06
CA LYS A 3 -11.56 14.79 -7.13
C LYS A 3 -11.17 14.65 -8.59
N ALA A 4 -10.10 15.33 -8.99
CA ALA A 4 -9.50 15.12 -10.30
C ALA A 4 -9.34 13.60 -10.52
N GLY A 5 -9.86 13.11 -11.65
CA GLY A 5 -9.83 11.69 -11.98
C GLY A 5 -8.40 11.12 -12.06
N PRO A 6 -8.26 9.82 -12.34
CA PRO A 6 -6.96 9.19 -12.46
C PRO A 6 -6.06 9.92 -13.46
N ARG A 7 -4.80 10.13 -13.09
CA ARG A 7 -3.81 10.80 -13.94
C ARG A 7 -3.15 9.79 -14.86
N TRP A 8 -3.81 9.50 -15.97
CA TRP A 8 -3.30 8.61 -17.02
C TRP A 8 -2.10 9.23 -17.73
N LYS A 9 -1.11 8.40 -18.04
CA LYS A 9 0.03 8.80 -18.88
C LYS A 9 -0.43 8.90 -20.33
N LYS A 10 0.29 9.70 -21.12
CA LYS A 10 0.05 9.73 -22.58
C LYS A 10 0.58 8.44 -23.19
N GLY A 11 -0.30 7.66 -23.82
CA GLY A 11 0.10 6.50 -24.58
C GLY A 11 0.95 6.89 -25.78
N LYS A 12 2.01 6.12 -26.05
CA LYS A 12 2.61 6.13 -27.39
C LYS A 12 1.50 5.70 -28.36
N ASP A 13 1.35 6.43 -29.46
CA ASP A 13 0.36 6.17 -30.53
C ASP A 13 -1.11 6.47 -30.18
N GLY A 14 -1.37 7.34 -29.20
CA GLY A 14 -2.75 7.75 -28.88
C GLY A 14 -3.58 6.67 -28.17
N LYS A 15 -2.95 5.61 -27.67
CA LYS A 15 -3.62 4.57 -26.87
C LYS A 15 -4.28 5.18 -25.64
N ASP A 16 -5.58 4.91 -25.50
CA ASP A 16 -6.34 5.27 -24.32
C ASP A 16 -6.07 4.26 -23.19
N PHE A 17 -5.18 4.66 -22.27
CA PHE A 17 -4.85 3.85 -21.10
C PHE A 17 -5.98 3.73 -20.09
N ALA A 18 -6.93 4.68 -20.06
CA ALA A 18 -8.09 4.60 -19.19
C ALA A 18 -9.01 3.47 -19.66
N ALA A 19 -9.29 3.42 -20.97
CA ALA A 19 -10.08 2.36 -21.58
C ALA A 19 -9.38 0.99 -21.42
N LEU A 20 -8.06 0.92 -21.62
CA LEU A 20 -7.28 -0.31 -21.44
C LEU A 20 -7.36 -0.83 -19.99
N ALA A 21 -7.23 0.06 -19.01
CA ALA A 21 -7.32 -0.30 -17.60
C ALA A 21 -8.74 -0.73 -17.20
N ALA A 22 -9.78 -0.12 -17.79
CA ALA A 22 -11.17 -0.51 -17.58
C ALA A 22 -11.46 -1.90 -18.18
N ALA A 23 -10.90 -2.22 -19.35
CA ALA A 23 -11.04 -3.53 -19.99
C ALA A 23 -10.31 -4.65 -19.22
N HIS A 24 -9.24 -4.30 -18.51
CA HIS A 24 -8.43 -5.23 -17.71
C HIS A 24 -8.24 -4.72 -16.29
N PRO A 25 -9.29 -4.80 -15.43
CA PRO A 25 -9.20 -4.33 -14.05
C PRO A 25 -8.14 -5.11 -13.27
N MET A 26 -7.48 -4.45 -12.32
CA MET A 26 -6.40 -5.05 -11.53
C MET A 26 -6.84 -6.30 -10.77
N SER A 27 -8.09 -6.36 -10.32
CA SER A 27 -8.69 -7.55 -9.70
C SER A 27 -8.67 -8.78 -10.62
N SER A 28 -9.03 -8.61 -11.89
CA SER A 28 -9.01 -9.67 -12.90
C SER A 28 -7.57 -10.13 -13.19
N ILE A 29 -6.63 -9.19 -13.30
CA ILE A 29 -5.22 -9.50 -13.54
C ILE A 29 -4.63 -10.32 -12.37
N VAL A 30 -4.92 -9.92 -11.13
CA VAL A 30 -4.43 -10.62 -9.94
C VAL A 30 -5.07 -12.01 -9.80
N ALA A 31 -6.35 -12.16 -10.13
CA ALA A 31 -7.03 -13.46 -10.15
C ALA A 31 -6.42 -14.40 -11.21
N GLU A 32 -6.17 -13.90 -12.42
CA GLU A 32 -5.49 -14.64 -13.50
C GLU A 32 -4.09 -15.11 -13.07
N LEU A 33 -3.32 -14.21 -12.45
CA LEU A 33 -2.02 -14.53 -11.88
C LEU A 33 -2.13 -15.63 -10.82
N GLN A 34 -3.05 -15.49 -9.86
CA GLN A 34 -3.22 -16.44 -8.77
C GLN A 34 -3.54 -17.85 -9.30
N SER A 35 -4.45 -17.96 -10.27
CA SER A 35 -4.79 -19.23 -10.92
C SER A 35 -3.60 -19.83 -11.68
N SER A 36 -2.81 -19.02 -12.39
CA SER A 36 -1.63 -19.46 -13.13
C SER A 36 -0.51 -19.99 -12.22
N LEU A 37 -0.25 -19.32 -11.10
CA LEU A 37 0.83 -19.68 -10.18
C LEU A 37 0.47 -20.91 -9.32
N LYS A 38 -0.78 -21.04 -8.85
CA LYS A 38 -1.23 -22.18 -8.03
C LYS A 38 -1.00 -23.54 -8.70
N GLY A 39 -1.09 -23.61 -10.03
CA GLY A 39 -0.86 -24.85 -10.77
C GLY A 39 0.60 -25.30 -10.85
N SER A 40 1.58 -24.44 -10.54
CA SER A 40 2.97 -24.62 -11.00
C SER A 40 4.01 -24.99 -9.93
N LYS A 41 3.63 -25.25 -8.67
CA LYS A 41 4.56 -25.52 -7.54
C LYS A 41 5.80 -24.59 -7.55
N LEU A 42 5.55 -23.29 -7.60
CA LEU A 42 6.61 -22.29 -7.64
C LEU A 42 7.21 -22.07 -6.26
N VAL A 43 8.54 -22.02 -6.19
CA VAL A 43 9.30 -21.78 -4.96
C VAL A 43 10.12 -20.51 -5.13
N ALA A 44 9.90 -19.54 -4.23
CA ALA A 44 10.77 -18.39 -4.08
C ALA A 44 11.94 -18.72 -3.14
N THR A 45 13.12 -18.21 -3.45
CA THR A 45 14.32 -18.39 -2.62
C THR A 45 14.65 -17.08 -1.92
N LEU A 46 14.63 -17.08 -0.59
CA LEU A 46 15.03 -15.94 0.22
C LEU A 46 16.51 -15.62 0.03
N SER A 47 16.85 -14.33 0.04
CA SER A 47 18.24 -13.90 0.07
C SER A 47 18.84 -14.10 1.46
N ASN A 48 20.18 -14.15 1.53
CA ASN A 48 20.89 -14.33 2.80
C ASN A 48 20.64 -13.18 3.82
N GLN A 49 20.15 -12.02 3.38
CA GLN A 49 19.80 -10.91 4.27
C GLN A 49 18.32 -10.89 4.67
N GLY A 50 17.51 -11.80 4.10
CA GLY A 50 16.11 -12.01 4.48
C GLY A 50 15.13 -10.91 4.11
N ARG A 51 15.57 -9.88 3.38
CA ARG A 51 14.74 -8.70 3.04
C ARG A 51 14.02 -8.81 1.70
N ASP A 52 14.48 -9.73 0.86
CA ASP A 52 13.98 -9.97 -0.48
C ASP A 52 14.07 -11.45 -0.84
N ALA A 53 13.28 -11.86 -1.83
CA ALA A 53 13.36 -13.19 -2.40
C ALA A 53 13.45 -13.13 -3.92
N THR A 54 14.02 -14.17 -4.50
CA THR A 54 14.06 -14.37 -5.95
C THR A 54 13.05 -15.44 -6.34
N LEU A 55 12.25 -15.16 -7.36
CA LEU A 55 11.25 -16.08 -7.91
C LEU A 55 11.52 -16.29 -9.39
N GLY A 56 11.78 -17.55 -9.77
CA GLY A 56 11.95 -17.94 -11.17
C GLY A 56 10.62 -18.40 -11.76
N VAL A 57 10.20 -17.79 -12.86
CA VAL A 57 8.94 -18.09 -13.55
C VAL A 57 9.12 -18.32 -15.04
N ASN A 58 8.15 -18.96 -15.67
CA ASN A 58 8.09 -19.06 -17.14
C ASN A 58 7.63 -17.73 -17.77
N LEU A 59 7.72 -17.60 -19.09
CA LEU A 59 7.41 -16.35 -19.81
C LEU A 59 5.94 -15.89 -19.68
N GLN A 60 4.99 -16.83 -19.63
CA GLN A 60 3.56 -16.52 -19.47
C GLN A 60 3.30 -15.95 -18.07
N GLN A 61 3.83 -16.61 -17.04
CA GLN A 61 3.78 -16.16 -15.65
C GLN A 61 4.52 -14.85 -15.44
N ALA A 62 5.66 -14.65 -16.11
CA ALA A 62 6.39 -13.38 -16.09
C ALA A 62 5.54 -12.23 -16.64
N THR A 63 4.79 -12.48 -17.71
CA THR A 63 3.85 -11.50 -18.28
C THR A 63 2.76 -11.15 -17.27
N LEU A 64 2.20 -12.13 -16.57
CA LEU A 64 1.18 -11.90 -15.53
C LEU A 64 1.74 -11.16 -14.31
N LEU A 65 2.94 -11.53 -13.82
CA LEU A 65 3.61 -10.84 -12.72
C LEU A 65 3.87 -9.37 -13.05
N ASN A 66 4.37 -9.11 -14.27
CA ASN A 66 4.55 -7.75 -14.76
C ASN A 66 3.23 -6.99 -14.84
N ARG A 67 2.16 -7.58 -15.41
CA ARG A 67 0.84 -6.95 -15.50
C ARG A 67 0.27 -6.62 -14.11
N ALA A 68 0.47 -7.51 -13.13
CA ALA A 68 0.05 -7.33 -11.75
C ALA A 68 0.98 -6.40 -10.93
N ALA A 69 2.10 -5.98 -11.53
CA ALA A 69 3.13 -5.10 -10.96
C ALA A 69 3.84 -5.62 -9.70
N PHE A 70 3.96 -6.94 -9.56
CA PHE A 70 4.73 -7.56 -8.47
C PHE A 70 6.23 -7.62 -8.81
N GLY A 71 7.05 -7.24 -7.83
CA GLY A 71 8.50 -7.38 -7.89
C GLY A 71 9.17 -6.53 -8.96
N ARG A 72 10.43 -6.88 -9.21
CA ARG A 72 11.27 -6.30 -10.26
C ARG A 72 11.88 -7.43 -11.07
N ALA A 73 11.66 -7.42 -12.38
CA ALA A 73 12.35 -8.32 -13.29
C ALA A 73 13.87 -8.11 -13.24
N LEU A 74 14.62 -9.20 -13.19
CA LEU A 74 16.07 -9.23 -13.27
C LEU A 74 16.51 -9.55 -14.71
N ASP A 75 17.60 -8.93 -15.15
CA ASP A 75 18.09 -9.04 -16.54
C ASP A 75 18.70 -10.42 -16.87
N ASN A 76 18.94 -11.25 -15.86
CA ASN A 76 19.49 -12.60 -16.02
C ASN A 76 18.40 -13.59 -16.45
N ALA A 77 18.01 -13.54 -17.73
CA ALA A 77 17.14 -14.57 -18.31
C ALA A 77 17.97 -15.80 -18.68
N GLU A 78 17.88 -16.87 -17.89
CA GLU A 78 18.28 -18.19 -18.36
C GLU A 78 17.28 -18.67 -19.43
N ALA A 79 17.71 -19.51 -20.37
CA ALA A 79 16.87 -19.93 -21.49
C ALA A 79 15.49 -20.47 -21.03
N GLY A 80 14.44 -19.66 -21.22
CA GLY A 80 13.05 -19.99 -20.88
C GLY A 80 12.58 -19.63 -19.47
N LYS A 81 13.43 -19.06 -18.60
CA LYS A 81 13.07 -18.60 -17.25
C LYS A 81 13.41 -17.13 -17.05
N GLN A 82 12.47 -16.40 -16.45
CA GLN A 82 12.65 -15.02 -16.04
C GLN A 82 12.62 -14.93 -14.52
N TRP A 83 13.57 -14.21 -13.95
CA TRP A 83 13.71 -14.06 -12.51
C TRP A 83 13.14 -12.71 -12.05
N PHE A 84 12.45 -12.74 -10.91
CA PHE A 84 11.90 -11.55 -10.26
C PHE A 84 12.46 -11.44 -8.85
N GLN A 85 12.89 -10.24 -8.48
CA GLN A 85 13.17 -9.87 -7.10
C GLN A 85 11.88 -9.33 -6.48
N LEU A 86 11.49 -9.90 -5.34
CA LEU A 86 10.29 -9.56 -4.59
C LEU A 86 10.71 -8.98 -3.23
N GLY A 87 10.05 -7.90 -2.80
CA GLY A 87 10.21 -7.39 -1.43
C GLY A 87 9.53 -8.30 -0.39
N ALA A 88 9.91 -8.17 0.88
CA ALA A 88 9.35 -8.93 2.00
C ALA A 88 7.81 -8.99 1.99
N GLU A 89 7.15 -7.83 1.83
CA GLU A 89 5.69 -7.73 1.83
C GLU A 89 5.07 -8.40 0.59
N GLU A 90 5.72 -8.33 -0.56
CA GLU A 90 5.27 -8.97 -1.80
C GLU A 90 5.38 -10.50 -1.70
N VAL A 91 6.49 -11.00 -1.16
CA VAL A 91 6.74 -12.43 -0.93
C VAL A 91 5.67 -12.99 -0.01
N PHE A 92 5.49 -12.37 1.17
CA PHE A 92 4.52 -12.85 2.13
C PHE A 92 3.09 -12.71 1.60
N TYR A 93 2.78 -11.70 0.79
CA TYR A 93 1.46 -11.57 0.15
C TYR A 93 1.20 -12.68 -0.87
N LEU A 94 2.18 -13.05 -1.70
CA LEU A 94 2.05 -14.15 -2.65
C LEU A 94 1.94 -15.52 -1.94
N TYR A 95 2.65 -15.68 -0.82
CA TYR A 95 2.62 -16.89 0.02
C TYR A 95 1.34 -17.00 0.85
N HIS A 96 1.05 -16.04 1.72
CA HIS A 96 -0.07 -16.07 2.66
C HIS A 96 -1.38 -15.54 2.05
N GLY A 97 -1.35 -14.35 1.43
CA GLY A 97 -2.54 -13.68 0.92
C GLY A 97 -3.13 -14.37 -0.32
N LEU A 98 -2.29 -14.69 -1.31
CA LEU A 98 -2.71 -15.33 -2.55
C LEU A 98 -2.54 -16.86 -2.54
N LYS A 99 -1.75 -17.42 -1.62
CA LYS A 99 -1.51 -18.87 -1.49
C LYS A 99 -1.12 -19.51 -2.81
N CYS A 100 -0.18 -18.87 -3.51
CA CYS A 100 0.18 -19.26 -4.88
C CYS A 100 1.67 -19.58 -5.09
N ILE A 101 2.51 -19.38 -4.06
CA ILE A 101 3.93 -19.78 -4.06
C ILE A 101 4.29 -20.45 -2.74
N SER A 102 5.38 -21.21 -2.74
CA SER A 102 6.10 -21.63 -1.52
C SER A 102 7.38 -20.83 -1.39
N VAL A 103 7.95 -20.76 -0.18
CA VAL A 103 9.22 -20.05 0.08
C VAL A 103 10.23 -21.03 0.66
N SER A 104 11.48 -20.89 0.21
CA SER A 104 12.61 -21.67 0.71
C SER A 104 13.76 -20.77 1.14
N GLU A 105 14.46 -21.22 2.16
CA GLU A 105 15.74 -20.68 2.61
C GLU A 105 16.77 -21.81 2.62
N SER A 106 17.92 -21.61 1.98
CA SER A 106 18.99 -22.63 1.94
C SER A 106 18.52 -24.05 1.55
N LYS A 107 17.56 -24.14 0.60
CA LYS A 107 16.91 -25.37 0.10
C LYS A 107 15.92 -26.04 1.07
N LYS A 108 15.67 -25.46 2.24
CA LYS A 108 14.59 -25.88 3.16
C LYS A 108 13.33 -25.07 2.84
N LEU A 109 12.19 -25.74 2.68
CA LEU A 109 10.89 -25.06 2.61
C LEU A 109 10.50 -24.54 3.99
N LEU A 110 10.04 -23.29 4.03
CA LEU A 110 9.60 -22.64 5.26
C LEU A 110 8.10 -22.83 5.47
N SER A 111 7.73 -23.16 6.70
CA SER A 111 6.36 -23.02 7.19
C SER A 111 5.97 -21.55 7.32
N GLU A 112 4.68 -21.30 7.54
CA GLU A 112 4.15 -19.95 7.65
C GLU A 112 4.75 -19.18 8.82
N GLY A 113 4.82 -19.82 10.00
CA GLY A 113 5.43 -19.23 11.20
C GLY A 113 6.93 -18.98 11.00
N GLU A 114 7.67 -19.94 10.43
CA GLU A 114 9.11 -19.75 10.16
C GLU A 114 9.36 -18.59 9.18
N LEU A 115 8.51 -18.44 8.15
CA LEU A 115 8.61 -17.33 7.21
C LEU A 115 8.27 -16.00 7.89
N TRP A 116 7.23 -15.96 8.72
CA TRP A 116 6.86 -14.78 9.49
C TRP A 116 8.00 -14.33 10.41
N ASP A 117 8.54 -15.25 11.22
CA ASP A 117 9.64 -14.98 12.15
C ASP A 117 10.89 -14.50 11.42
N HIS A 118 11.19 -15.10 10.27
CA HIS A 118 12.32 -14.68 9.44
C HIS A 118 12.16 -13.23 8.95
N LEU A 119 10.98 -12.87 8.44
CA LEU A 119 10.71 -11.51 7.93
C LEU A 119 10.66 -10.47 9.05
N CYS A 120 10.07 -10.81 10.20
CA CYS A 120 10.08 -9.97 11.41
C CYS A 120 11.50 -9.74 11.95
N SER A 121 12.35 -10.77 11.90
CA SER A 121 13.76 -10.68 12.29
C SER A 121 14.56 -9.80 11.32
N ALA A 122 14.24 -9.83 10.03
CA ALA A 122 14.90 -9.01 9.01
C ALA A 122 14.46 -7.53 9.06
N SER A 123 13.23 -7.26 9.52
CA SER A 123 12.67 -5.92 9.70
C SER A 123 11.65 -5.89 10.84
N GLU A 124 11.97 -5.16 11.91
CA GLU A 124 11.09 -4.99 13.07
C GLU A 124 9.73 -4.34 12.71
N SER A 125 9.70 -3.51 11.66
CA SER A 125 8.48 -2.87 11.16
C SER A 125 7.65 -3.73 10.21
N PHE A 126 8.08 -4.96 9.91
CA PHE A 126 7.42 -5.83 8.94
C PHE A 126 5.93 -6.04 9.23
N PRO A 127 5.47 -6.29 10.47
CA PRO A 127 4.04 -6.56 10.73
C PRO A 127 3.13 -5.41 10.30
N GLU A 128 3.42 -4.18 10.71
CA GLU A 128 2.61 -3.01 10.34
C GLU A 128 2.71 -2.69 8.85
N MET A 129 3.90 -2.85 8.26
CA MET A 129 4.14 -2.58 6.84
C MET A 129 3.41 -3.59 5.95
N TYR A 130 3.45 -4.88 6.30
CA TYR A 130 2.72 -5.92 5.59
C TYR A 130 1.21 -5.77 5.76
N LYS A 131 0.71 -5.42 6.95
CA LYS A 131 -0.72 -5.14 7.14
C LYS A 131 -1.20 -3.99 6.25
N ALA A 132 -0.44 -2.89 6.20
CA ALA A 132 -0.73 -1.77 5.30
C ALA A 132 -0.67 -2.18 3.82
N TYR A 133 0.36 -2.93 3.42
CA TYR A 133 0.53 -3.45 2.06
C TYR A 133 -0.64 -4.34 1.63
N SER A 134 -0.97 -5.36 2.44
CA SER A 134 -2.04 -6.31 2.16
C SER A 134 -3.42 -5.64 2.12
N HIS A 135 -3.65 -4.64 2.98
CA HIS A 135 -4.86 -3.81 2.96
C HIS A 135 -5.01 -2.98 1.67
N LEU A 136 -3.92 -2.41 1.16
CA LEU A 136 -3.95 -1.74 -0.14
C LEU A 136 -4.19 -2.74 -1.29
N ARG A 137 -3.54 -3.91 -1.25
CA ARG A 137 -3.72 -4.95 -2.28
C ARG A 137 -5.13 -5.54 -2.28
N SER A 138 -5.77 -5.73 -1.13
CA SER A 138 -7.16 -6.20 -1.04
C SER A 138 -8.16 -5.23 -1.68
N LYS A 139 -7.82 -3.94 -1.70
CA LYS A 139 -8.53 -2.87 -2.42
C LYS A 139 -8.07 -2.68 -3.87
N ASN A 140 -7.28 -3.63 -4.41
CA ASN A 140 -6.77 -3.66 -5.78
C ASN A 140 -5.80 -2.52 -6.14
N TRP A 141 -5.20 -1.85 -5.17
CA TRP A 141 -4.11 -0.91 -5.45
C TRP A 141 -2.86 -1.67 -5.91
N VAL A 142 -2.15 -1.11 -6.88
CA VAL A 142 -0.75 -1.48 -7.11
C VAL A 142 0.10 -0.70 -6.13
N VAL A 143 0.90 -1.41 -5.34
CA VAL A 143 1.73 -0.84 -4.28
C VAL A 143 3.19 -0.99 -4.69
N ARG A 144 3.96 0.11 -4.62
CA ARG A 144 5.42 0.10 -4.86
C ARG A 144 6.11 0.86 -3.74
N SER A 145 7.41 0.66 -3.58
CA SER A 145 8.23 1.44 -2.64
C SER A 145 8.05 2.95 -2.86
N GLY A 146 7.76 3.67 -1.77
CA GLY A 146 7.58 5.11 -1.73
C GLY A 146 8.86 5.89 -1.45
N LEU A 147 10.01 5.21 -1.30
CA LEU A 147 11.26 5.79 -0.79
C LEU A 147 11.70 7.06 -1.55
N GLN A 148 11.53 7.07 -2.87
CA GLN A 148 11.86 8.23 -3.72
C GLN A 148 11.02 9.47 -3.44
N TYR A 149 9.91 9.33 -2.71
CA TYR A 149 8.97 10.40 -2.37
C TYR A 149 8.93 10.70 -0.87
N GLY A 150 9.85 10.12 -0.08
CA GLY A 150 9.83 10.25 1.38
C GLY A 150 8.61 9.60 2.03
N ALA A 151 8.07 8.55 1.41
CA ALA A 151 6.91 7.80 1.87
C ALA A 151 7.26 6.30 1.95
N ASP A 152 6.43 5.51 2.63
CA ASP A 152 6.63 4.06 2.73
C ASP A 152 6.28 3.37 1.43
N PHE A 153 5.08 3.70 0.93
CA PHE A 153 4.58 3.20 -0.34
C PHE A 153 4.09 4.33 -1.25
N VAL A 154 3.91 3.98 -2.52
CA VAL A 154 3.05 4.72 -3.44
C VAL A 154 2.00 3.77 -4.00
N ALA A 155 0.77 4.27 -4.07
CA ALA A 155 -0.37 3.51 -4.56
C ALA A 155 -0.80 4.01 -5.95
N TYR A 156 -0.97 3.07 -6.88
CA TYR A 156 -1.43 3.32 -8.23
C TYR A 156 -2.77 2.61 -8.46
N ARG A 157 -3.69 3.26 -9.17
CA ARG A 157 -4.97 2.64 -9.59
C ARG A 157 -4.77 1.49 -10.58
N HIS A 158 -3.65 1.48 -11.30
CA HIS A 158 -3.28 0.44 -12.27
C HIS A 158 -1.75 0.40 -12.43
N HIS A 159 -1.23 -0.39 -13.37
CA HIS A 159 0.19 -0.56 -13.62
C HIS A 159 0.93 0.79 -13.80
N PRO A 160 2.11 0.99 -13.18
CA PRO A 160 2.85 2.26 -13.22
C PRO A 160 3.24 2.75 -14.61
N ALA A 161 3.23 1.88 -15.63
CA ALA A 161 3.44 2.27 -17.03
C ALA A 161 2.25 3.05 -17.62
N LEU A 162 1.04 2.89 -17.08
CA LEU A 162 -0.20 3.43 -17.61
C LEU A 162 -0.67 4.68 -16.86
N VAL A 163 -0.46 4.73 -15.54
CA VAL A 163 -1.01 5.77 -14.66
C VAL A 163 0.06 6.29 -13.72
N HIS A 164 -0.02 7.56 -13.34
CA HIS A 164 0.76 8.10 -12.23
C HIS A 164 0.20 7.61 -10.89
N SER A 165 1.06 7.47 -9.88
CA SER A 165 0.59 7.17 -8.53
C SER A 165 -0.32 8.28 -8.02
N GLU A 166 -1.32 7.87 -7.25
CA GLU A 166 -2.31 8.77 -6.66
C GLU A 166 -1.90 9.16 -5.25
N PHE A 167 -1.50 8.16 -4.46
CA PHE A 167 -1.12 8.34 -3.08
C PHE A 167 0.37 8.18 -2.86
N ALA A 168 0.94 9.07 -2.04
CA ALA A 168 2.12 8.78 -1.25
C ALA A 168 1.62 8.29 0.11
N VAL A 169 2.01 7.09 0.50
CA VAL A 169 1.45 6.39 1.66
C VAL A 169 2.44 6.41 2.81
N VAL A 170 2.00 6.89 3.97
CA VAL A 170 2.75 6.84 5.22
C VAL A 170 2.05 5.89 6.18
N VAL A 171 2.77 4.88 6.66
CA VAL A 171 2.29 3.91 7.65
C VAL A 171 2.64 4.43 9.04
N VAL A 172 1.63 4.54 9.90
CA VAL A 172 1.76 5.02 11.28
C VAL A 172 1.26 3.91 12.22
N PRO A 173 2.15 3.12 12.83
CA PRO A 173 1.72 2.18 13.84
C PRO A 173 1.25 2.91 15.10
N GLU A 174 0.18 2.42 15.72
CA GLU A 174 -0.37 2.92 16.97
C GLU A 174 -0.66 1.75 17.91
N GLY A 175 -0.06 1.77 19.09
CA GLY A 175 -0.21 0.69 20.07
C GLY A 175 1.06 0.46 20.86
N VAL A 176 0.94 -0.24 21.98
CA VAL A 176 2.09 -0.53 22.86
C VAL A 176 3.03 -1.57 22.23
N GLU A 177 2.50 -2.48 21.41
CA GLU A 177 3.29 -3.55 20.78
C GLU A 177 4.27 -3.03 19.71
N PHE A 178 4.03 -1.83 19.18
CA PHE A 178 4.93 -1.21 18.20
C PHE A 178 6.02 -0.34 18.84
N GLY A 179 5.99 -0.15 20.17
CA GLY A 179 7.04 0.52 20.93
C GLY A 179 7.49 1.87 20.34
N GLY A 180 8.80 2.00 20.09
CA GLY A 180 9.40 3.22 19.56
C GLY A 180 8.99 3.57 18.12
N ARG A 181 8.36 2.64 17.39
CA ARG A 181 7.95 2.83 15.99
C ARG A 181 6.71 3.71 15.85
N CYS A 182 5.95 3.89 16.94
CA CYS A 182 4.79 4.79 17.05
C CYS A 182 5.14 6.30 16.94
N GLY A 183 6.33 6.69 16.49
CA GLY A 183 6.82 8.07 16.53
C GLY A 183 6.41 8.96 15.36
N ARG A 184 6.06 8.38 14.21
CA ARG A 184 5.93 9.14 12.95
C ARG A 184 4.68 9.99 12.91
N LEU A 185 4.80 11.19 12.34
CA LEU A 185 3.71 12.16 12.18
C LEU A 185 3.06 12.61 13.50
N LYS A 186 3.73 12.40 14.65
CA LYS A 186 3.25 12.88 15.96
C LYS A 186 3.40 14.38 16.15
N VAL A 187 4.33 15.01 15.44
CA VAL A 187 4.55 16.45 15.48
C VAL A 187 4.12 17.09 14.16
N TRP A 188 3.61 18.32 14.26
CA TRP A 188 3.11 19.07 13.10
C TRP A 188 4.17 19.25 12.00
N SER A 189 5.44 19.41 12.36
CA SER A 189 6.53 19.54 11.40
C SER A 189 6.64 18.33 10.47
N ASP A 190 6.48 17.12 11.00
CA ASP A 190 6.59 15.89 10.21
C ASP A 190 5.44 15.79 9.21
N LEU A 191 4.23 16.13 9.64
CA LEU A 191 3.06 16.19 8.77
C LEU A 191 3.22 17.22 7.66
N LEU A 192 3.70 18.43 7.98
CA LEU A 192 3.95 19.47 6.99
C LEU A 192 5.05 19.06 6.00
N CYS A 193 6.10 18.39 6.46
CA CYS A 193 7.15 17.83 5.61
C CYS A 193 6.58 16.78 4.65
N ALA A 194 5.78 15.83 5.15
CA ALA A 194 5.14 14.80 4.33
C ALA A 194 4.17 15.40 3.29
N LEU A 195 3.39 16.42 3.69
CA LEU A 195 2.50 17.15 2.80
C LEU A 195 3.26 17.92 1.73
N ARG A 196 4.37 18.57 2.09
CA ARG A 196 5.23 19.29 1.14
C ARG A 196 5.84 18.34 0.12
N ALA A 197 6.43 17.24 0.58
CA ALA A 197 7.04 16.22 -0.27
C ALA A 197 5.99 15.64 -1.25
N SER A 198 4.86 15.17 -0.74
CA SER A 198 3.78 14.59 -1.56
C SER A 198 3.19 15.58 -2.55
N GLY A 199 2.89 16.80 -2.10
CA GLY A 199 2.30 17.85 -2.92
C GLY A 199 3.21 18.31 -4.07
N SER A 200 4.53 18.35 -3.86
CA SER A 200 5.51 18.75 -4.89
C SER A 200 5.51 17.84 -6.13
N VAL A 201 5.14 16.57 -5.95
CA VAL A 201 5.04 15.57 -7.02
C VAL A 201 3.59 15.23 -7.35
N ALA A 202 2.67 16.13 -6.97
CA ALA A 202 1.23 16.04 -7.17
C ALA A 202 0.65 14.69 -6.71
N LYS A 203 1.08 14.19 -5.56
CA LYS A 203 0.51 13.02 -4.88
C LYS A 203 -0.31 13.48 -3.69
N THR A 204 -1.40 12.78 -3.41
CA THR A 204 -2.17 12.99 -2.19
C THR A 204 -1.52 12.19 -1.07
N LEU A 205 -1.37 12.80 0.11
CA LEU A 205 -0.85 12.07 1.27
C LEU A 205 -1.95 11.15 1.82
N LEU A 206 -1.67 9.85 1.88
CA LEU A 206 -2.52 8.86 2.53
C LEU A 206 -1.80 8.34 3.77
N VAL A 207 -2.37 8.59 4.94
CA VAL A 207 -1.90 8.04 6.21
C VAL A 207 -2.68 6.76 6.48
N LEU A 208 -1.97 5.66 6.65
CA LEU A 208 -2.51 4.39 7.11
C LEU A 208 -2.09 4.18 8.55
N THR A 209 -3.02 4.42 9.48
CA THR A 209 -2.80 4.11 10.88
C THR A 209 -3.06 2.63 11.09
N VAL A 210 -2.05 1.89 11.56
CA VAL A 210 -2.18 0.47 11.89
C VAL A 210 -2.26 0.34 13.40
N SER A 211 -3.44 0.01 13.92
CA SER A 211 -3.69 -0.15 15.34
C SER A 211 -3.87 -1.61 15.72
N SER A 212 -3.57 -1.93 16.97
CA SER A 212 -3.71 -3.28 17.53
C SER A 212 -4.45 -3.22 18.87
N SER A 213 -5.30 -4.22 19.11
CA SER A 213 -5.94 -4.43 20.40
C SER A 213 -5.27 -5.59 21.14
N ILE A 214 -4.15 -5.31 21.84
CA ILE A 214 -3.44 -6.25 22.72
C ILE A 214 -2.99 -7.51 21.94
N CYS A 215 -2.02 -7.38 21.04
CA CYS A 215 -1.55 -8.51 20.24
C CYS A 215 -0.04 -8.71 20.32
N GLU A 216 0.40 -9.97 20.47
CA GLU A 216 1.79 -10.35 20.24
C GLU A 216 2.04 -10.46 18.72
N LEU A 217 2.98 -9.67 18.21
CA LEU A 217 3.36 -9.66 16.78
C LEU A 217 4.19 -10.89 16.35
N SER A 218 4.32 -11.89 17.23
CA SER A 218 5.13 -13.09 17.05
C SER A 218 4.48 -14.15 16.16
N SER A 219 3.18 -14.04 15.86
CA SER A 219 2.46 -14.97 14.97
C SER A 219 1.79 -14.21 13.83
N PRO A 220 1.68 -14.79 12.62
CA PRO A 220 0.87 -14.22 11.53
C PRO A 220 -0.60 -14.02 11.93
N ASP A 221 -1.12 -14.70 12.94
CA ASP A 221 -2.50 -14.53 13.43
C ASP A 221 -2.78 -13.10 13.92
N CYS A 222 -1.74 -12.35 14.29
CA CYS A 222 -1.88 -10.94 14.68
C CYS A 222 -2.53 -10.10 13.58
N LEU A 223 -2.37 -10.49 12.31
CA LEU A 223 -2.90 -9.77 11.17
C LEU A 223 -4.42 -9.65 11.18
N GLU A 224 -5.14 -10.59 11.79
CA GLU A 224 -6.60 -10.52 11.92
C GLU A 224 -7.04 -9.48 12.95
N GLN A 225 -6.19 -9.23 13.95
CA GLN A 225 -6.46 -8.30 15.05
C GLN A 225 -5.99 -6.88 14.74
N LEU A 226 -5.06 -6.73 13.79
CA LEU A 226 -4.64 -5.41 13.31
C LEU A 226 -5.76 -4.72 12.53
N VAL A 227 -6.03 -3.47 12.87
CA VAL A 227 -7.01 -2.60 12.19
C VAL A 227 -6.26 -1.51 11.42
N VAL A 228 -6.75 -1.17 10.22
CA VAL A 228 -6.17 -0.11 9.38
C VAL A 228 -7.16 1.03 9.24
N HIS A 229 -6.83 2.21 9.74
CA HIS A 229 -7.57 3.44 9.53
C HIS A 229 -6.95 4.27 8.40
N GLU A 230 -7.75 4.62 7.40
CA GLU A 230 -7.30 5.40 6.24
C GLU A 230 -7.63 6.88 6.43
N ARG A 231 -6.61 7.75 6.33
CA ARG A 231 -6.80 9.20 6.37
C ARG A 231 -6.13 9.85 5.18
N THR A 232 -6.92 10.50 4.34
CA THR A 232 -6.40 11.29 3.22
C THR A 232 -6.18 12.71 3.69
N ILE A 233 -4.96 13.23 3.58
CA ILE A 233 -4.62 14.59 4.00
C ILE A 233 -4.31 15.42 2.75
N THR A 234 -5.10 16.47 2.55
CA THR A 234 -4.96 17.39 1.42
C THR A 234 -4.65 18.79 1.91
N ARG A 235 -3.86 19.53 1.15
CA ARG A 235 -3.63 20.95 1.41
C ARG A 235 -4.94 21.72 1.32
N TRP A 236 -5.22 22.54 2.33
CA TRP A 236 -6.30 23.52 2.25
C TRP A 236 -5.96 24.61 1.23
N ILE A 237 -6.89 24.87 0.30
CA ILE A 237 -6.74 25.88 -0.76
C ILE A 237 -7.72 27.01 -0.47
N ALA A 238 -7.24 28.12 0.07
CA ALA A 238 -8.06 29.27 0.46
C ALA A 238 -9.00 29.76 -0.65
N GLN A 239 -8.56 29.71 -1.92
CA GLN A 239 -9.36 30.10 -3.08
C GLN A 239 -10.65 29.27 -3.20
N GLN A 240 -10.64 27.99 -2.81
CA GLN A 240 -11.82 27.11 -2.87
C GLN A 240 -12.86 27.44 -1.78
N CYS A 241 -12.45 28.15 -0.74
CA CYS A 241 -13.30 28.55 0.38
C CYS A 241 -13.66 30.04 0.36
N ARG A 242 -13.10 30.82 -0.58
CA ARG A 242 -13.22 32.29 -0.61
C ARG A 242 -14.67 32.79 -0.68
N GLU A 243 -15.55 32.04 -1.35
CA GLU A 243 -16.95 32.43 -1.59
C GLU A 243 -17.95 31.53 -0.84
N GLN A 244 -17.47 30.57 -0.04
CA GLN A 244 -18.36 29.74 0.77
C GLN A 244 -18.89 30.57 1.94
N ARG A 245 -20.20 30.90 1.91
CA ARG A 245 -20.87 31.54 3.05
C ARG A 245 -20.91 30.56 4.23
N CYS A 246 -20.48 31.00 5.39
CA CYS A 246 -20.76 30.31 6.65
C CYS A 246 -22.26 30.43 6.93
N GLU A 247 -23.05 29.44 6.55
CA GLU A 247 -24.39 29.29 7.12
C GLU A 247 -24.23 28.78 8.56
N PRO A 248 -24.82 29.44 9.57
CA PRO A 248 -24.76 28.96 10.94
C PRO A 248 -25.47 27.61 11.03
N SER A 249 -24.75 26.58 11.49
CA SER A 249 -25.31 25.27 11.79
C SER A 249 -26.35 25.41 12.88
N ARG A 250 -27.62 25.15 12.55
CA ARG A 250 -28.65 24.92 13.56
C ARG A 250 -28.26 23.63 14.30
N GLU A 251 -28.10 23.73 15.61
CA GLU A 251 -28.00 22.57 16.50
C GLU A 251 -29.32 21.80 16.40
N GLU A 252 -29.30 20.65 15.73
CA GLU A 252 -30.35 19.64 15.90
C GLU A 252 -29.82 18.52 16.80
N PRO A 253 -30.67 17.98 17.70
CA PRO A 253 -30.22 17.09 18.76
C PRO A 253 -29.77 15.73 18.19
N ASN A 254 -28.69 15.21 18.76
CA ASN A 254 -28.12 13.89 18.48
C ASN A 254 -29.19 12.80 18.46
N ASN A 255 -29.38 12.18 17.30
CA ASN A 255 -29.80 10.78 17.22
C ASN A 255 -28.60 9.98 16.71
N GLU A 256 -28.12 9.09 17.57
CA GLU A 256 -27.07 8.12 17.27
C GLU A 256 -27.59 7.09 16.26
N GLU A 257 -27.07 7.12 15.04
CA GLU A 257 -27.07 5.95 14.16
C GLU A 257 -25.66 5.78 13.58
N GLN A 258 -25.09 4.59 13.82
CA GLN A 258 -23.75 4.19 13.39
C GLN A 258 -23.70 4.06 11.86
N ASP A 259 -22.89 4.89 11.21
CA ASP A 259 -22.51 4.70 9.80
C ASP A 259 -20.99 4.53 9.69
N HIS A 260 -20.56 3.31 9.32
CA HIS A 260 -19.19 3.00 8.95
C HIS A 260 -18.88 3.52 7.54
N THR A 261 -18.59 4.82 7.42
CA THR A 261 -18.12 5.40 6.16
C THR A 261 -16.94 6.35 6.35
N ARG A 262 -15.91 6.13 5.51
CA ARG A 262 -14.74 6.97 5.21
C ARG A 262 -14.78 8.40 5.78
N GLU A 263 -14.13 8.61 6.92
CA GLU A 263 -13.88 9.95 7.44
C GLU A 263 -12.88 10.68 6.54
N THR A 264 -13.40 11.58 5.71
CA THR A 264 -12.58 12.63 5.10
C THR A 264 -12.49 13.76 6.12
N VAL A 265 -11.38 13.85 6.85
CA VAL A 265 -11.14 14.99 7.73
C VAL A 265 -10.87 16.23 6.86
N VAL A 266 -11.91 17.03 6.66
CA VAL A 266 -11.81 18.38 6.10
C VAL A 266 -11.84 19.34 7.27
N PHE A 267 -10.68 19.90 7.64
CA PHE A 267 -10.61 20.96 8.65
C PHE A 267 -11.46 22.15 8.19
N LYS A 268 -12.52 22.46 8.93
CA LYS A 268 -13.40 23.63 8.68
C LYS A 268 -12.93 24.81 9.54
N ALA A 269 -13.26 26.01 9.10
CA ALA A 269 -12.79 27.30 9.65
C ALA A 269 -13.10 27.56 11.14
N LEU A 270 -13.85 26.69 11.81
CA LEU A 270 -14.17 26.82 13.24
C LEU A 270 -13.29 25.97 14.16
N ASP A 271 -12.48 25.04 13.64
CA ASP A 271 -11.49 24.29 14.42
C ASP A 271 -10.24 25.13 14.78
N TRP A 272 -10.26 26.43 14.47
CA TRP A 272 -9.15 27.37 14.63
C TRP A 272 -8.95 27.88 16.06
N HIS A 273 -9.80 27.51 17.03
CA HIS A 273 -9.68 28.01 18.40
C HIS A 273 -8.57 27.35 19.24
N PHE A 274 -7.83 26.38 18.69
CA PHE A 274 -6.62 25.82 19.32
C PHE A 274 -5.34 26.04 18.50
N LEU A 275 -5.29 27.10 17.70
CA LEU A 275 -4.12 27.50 16.90
C LEU A 275 -3.75 28.97 17.16
N CYS A 276 -3.03 29.21 18.24
CA CYS A 276 -2.00 30.25 18.37
C CYS A 276 -1.34 30.12 19.75
N LEU A 277 -0.24 29.37 19.81
CA LEU A 277 0.99 29.64 20.58
C LEU A 277 2.07 28.64 20.15
#